data_AF-A0A7R9AH43-F1
#
_entry.id   AF-A0A7R9AH43-F1
#
_cell.length_a   1.000
_cell.length_b   1.000
_cell.length_c   1.000
_cell.angle_alpha   90.00
_cell.angle_beta   90.00
_cell.angle_gamma   90.00
#
_symmetry.space_group_name_H-M   'P 1'
#
loop_
_entity.id
_entity.type
_entity.pdbx_description
1 polymer ?
#
loop_
_entity_poly.entity_id
_entity_poly.type
_entity_poly.pdbx_seq_one_letter_code
_entity_poly.pdbx_strand_id
1 'polypeptide(L)'
;MRRLGTSPDWSRERFTMDAGLNKVVTETFVRLYNEGLIYRGKRLVNWDVKLGTAVSDLEVVQEEEDGSMWHINYPLVEPDTVKGLTHLTVATTRPETMLGDVAVMINPDDERFNHLVAKLEDVAIVAELPEADAPVMLAGDFKLMLKVEIDVAAEKERLGKEIARLQGEIAKAN
;
A
#
# COMPACT_ATOMS: atom_id res chain seq x y z
N MET A 1 3.54 10.86 -44.77
CA MET A 1 2.29 10.24 -45.25
C MET A 1 1.90 10.69 -46.66
N ARG A 2 1.50 11.96 -46.89
CA ARG A 2 1.07 12.41 -48.24
C ARG A 2 2.11 12.20 -49.35
N ARG A 3 3.39 12.50 -49.08
CA ARG A 3 4.50 12.25 -50.02
C ARG A 3 4.82 10.76 -50.23
N LEU A 4 4.38 9.89 -49.33
CA LEU A 4 4.51 8.43 -49.43
C LEU A 4 3.34 7.80 -50.21
N GLY A 5 2.36 8.59 -50.68
CA GLY A 5 1.24 8.08 -51.48
C GLY A 5 0.10 7.45 -50.67
N THR A 6 0.04 7.67 -49.36
CA THR A 6 -1.04 7.12 -48.51
C THR A 6 -2.39 7.77 -48.85
N SER A 7 -3.47 6.97 -48.91
CA SER A 7 -4.82 7.37 -49.33
C SER A 7 -5.89 7.46 -48.21
N PRO A 8 -5.61 7.95 -46.98
CA PRO A 8 -6.66 8.16 -45.99
C PRO A 8 -7.56 9.36 -46.37
N ASP A 9 -8.73 9.45 -45.74
CA ASP A 9 -9.63 10.59 -45.90
C ASP A 9 -9.10 11.84 -45.18
N TRP A 10 -8.26 12.58 -45.89
CA TRP A 10 -7.64 13.82 -45.42
C TRP A 10 -8.65 14.93 -45.07
N SER A 11 -9.88 14.87 -45.58
CA SER A 11 -10.91 15.86 -45.27
C SER A 11 -11.44 15.73 -43.83
N ARG A 12 -11.25 14.55 -43.23
CA ARG A 12 -11.67 14.21 -41.86
C ARG A 12 -10.49 14.01 -40.92
N GLU A 13 -9.33 14.60 -41.25
CA GLU A 13 -8.19 14.62 -40.37
C GLU A 13 -8.59 15.21 -39.00
N ARG A 14 -8.10 14.59 -37.94
CA ARG A 14 -8.37 14.96 -36.55
C ARG A 14 -7.08 14.86 -35.75
N PHE A 15 -6.90 15.81 -34.85
CA PHE A 15 -5.88 15.79 -33.82
C PHE A 15 -6.53 15.60 -32.45
N THR A 16 -5.86 14.88 -31.54
CA THR A 16 -6.44 14.49 -30.25
C THR A 16 -6.88 15.67 -29.39
N MET A 17 -6.27 16.84 -29.58
CA MET A 17 -6.60 18.08 -28.88
C MET A 17 -7.62 18.97 -29.63
N ASP A 18 -8.19 18.50 -30.75
CA ASP A 18 -9.22 19.25 -31.49
C ASP A 18 -10.48 19.43 -30.64
N ALA A 19 -11.17 20.57 -30.82
CA ALA A 19 -12.36 20.92 -30.05
C ALA A 19 -13.46 19.84 -30.06
N GLY A 20 -13.62 19.13 -31.18
CA GLY A 20 -14.58 18.02 -31.31
C GLY A 20 -14.25 16.82 -30.43
N LEU A 21 -12.97 16.42 -30.36
CA LEU A 21 -12.53 15.26 -29.56
C LEU A 21 -12.44 15.60 -28.08
N ASN A 22 -12.02 16.82 -27.71
CA ASN A 22 -12.01 17.27 -26.32
C ASN A 22 -13.39 17.12 -25.67
N LYS A 23 -14.47 17.48 -26.39
CA LYS A 23 -15.84 17.33 -25.90
C LYS A 23 -16.19 15.87 -25.59
N VAL A 24 -15.80 14.94 -26.46
CA VAL A 24 -16.07 13.50 -26.31
C VAL A 24 -15.28 12.92 -25.13
N VAL A 25 -14.04 13.36 -24.93
CA VAL A 25 -13.21 12.95 -23.79
C VAL A 25 -13.85 13.39 -22.47
N THR A 26 -14.28 14.66 -22.36
CA THR A 26 -14.96 15.16 -21.15
C THR A 26 -16.26 14.42 -20.89
N GLU A 27 -17.09 14.21 -21.92
CA GLU A 27 -18.35 13.47 -21.79
C GLU A 27 -18.11 12.04 -21.30
N THR A 28 -17.12 11.36 -21.88
CA THR A 28 -16.77 9.98 -21.50
C THR A 28 -16.25 9.91 -20.07
N PHE A 29 -15.41 10.86 -19.66
CA PHE A 29 -14.92 10.95 -18.28
C PHE A 29 -16.08 11.13 -17.29
N VAL A 30 -16.99 12.06 -17.55
CA VAL A 30 -18.15 12.32 -16.66
C VAL A 30 -19.07 11.11 -16.59
N ARG A 31 -19.31 10.43 -17.72
CA ARG A 31 -20.10 9.19 -17.75
C ARG A 31 -19.48 8.11 -16.88
N LEU A 32 -18.19 7.82 -17.07
CA LEU A 32 -17.48 6.79 -16.29
C LEU A 32 -17.38 7.15 -14.79
N TYR A 33 -17.29 8.44 -14.47
CA TYR A 33 -17.36 8.92 -13.09
C TYR A 33 -18.75 8.68 -12.46
N ASN A 34 -19.83 9.04 -13.17
CA ASN A 34 -21.20 8.81 -12.71
C ASN A 34 -21.55 7.32 -12.58
N GLU A 35 -20.92 6.45 -13.39
CA GLU A 35 -21.02 4.99 -13.28
C GLU A 35 -20.18 4.40 -12.13
N GLY A 36 -19.40 5.22 -11.42
CA GLY A 36 -18.56 4.77 -10.30
C GLY A 36 -17.25 4.08 -10.71
N LEU A 37 -16.90 4.10 -12.00
CA LEU A 37 -15.69 3.48 -12.54
C LEU A 37 -14.46 4.38 -12.41
N ILE A 38 -14.67 5.69 -12.34
CA ILE A 38 -13.63 6.68 -12.05
C ILE A 38 -13.85 7.22 -10.64
N TYR A 39 -12.80 7.20 -9.83
CA TYR A 39 -12.82 7.75 -8.47
C TYR A 39 -11.49 8.45 -8.14
N ARG A 40 -11.50 9.22 -7.05
CA ARG A 40 -10.30 9.85 -6.51
C ARG A 40 -9.99 9.23 -5.15
N GLY A 41 -8.80 8.68 -5.02
CA GLY A 41 -8.30 8.08 -3.79
C GLY A 41 -6.79 8.23 -3.64
N LYS A 42 -6.27 7.80 -2.50
CA LYS A 42 -4.83 7.66 -2.27
C LYS A 42 -4.45 6.20 -2.53
N ARG A 43 -3.54 5.97 -3.46
CA ARG A 43 -2.98 4.65 -3.77
C ARG A 43 -1.50 4.81 -4.09
N LEU A 44 -0.76 3.71 -4.02
CA LEU A 44 0.61 3.68 -4.54
C LEU A 44 0.57 3.88 -6.05
N VAL A 45 1.44 4.76 -6.56
CA VAL A 45 1.58 5.07 -7.98
C VAL A 45 3.07 5.10 -8.34
N ASN A 46 3.40 4.74 -9.58
CA ASN A 46 4.74 4.97 -10.08
C ASN A 46 4.92 6.47 -10.33
N TRP A 47 6.00 7.04 -9.80
CA TRP A 47 6.28 8.46 -9.88
C TRP A 47 7.61 8.70 -10.56
N ASP A 48 7.61 9.51 -11.62
CA ASP A 48 8.83 9.96 -12.28
C ASP A 48 9.30 11.28 -11.65
N VAL A 49 10.46 11.25 -11.00
CA VAL A 49 11.06 12.41 -10.33
C VAL A 49 11.57 13.49 -11.30
N LYS A 50 11.86 13.13 -12.55
CA LYS A 50 12.35 14.06 -13.57
C LYS A 50 11.20 14.77 -14.26
N LEU A 51 10.12 14.05 -14.57
CA LEU A 51 8.93 14.61 -15.20
C LEU A 51 7.95 15.23 -14.20
N GLY A 52 8.00 14.81 -12.93
CA GLY A 52 7.09 15.30 -11.88
C GLY A 52 5.65 14.85 -12.09
N THR A 53 5.44 13.64 -12.61
CA THR A 53 4.11 13.09 -12.88
C THR A 53 4.03 11.62 -12.50
N ALA A 54 2.80 11.17 -12.24
CA ALA A 54 2.49 9.76 -12.15
C ALA A 54 2.53 9.11 -13.54
N VAL A 55 2.99 7.87 -13.59
CA VAL A 55 3.18 7.06 -14.80
C VAL A 55 2.39 5.76 -14.66
N SER A 56 1.78 5.29 -15.74
CA SER A 56 1.04 4.02 -15.74
C SER A 56 1.99 2.82 -15.76
N ASP A 57 1.56 1.67 -15.27
CA ASP A 57 2.41 0.45 -15.27
C ASP A 57 2.86 0.04 -16.68
N LEU A 58 2.05 0.33 -17.71
CA LEU A 58 2.38 0.06 -19.11
C LEU A 58 3.50 0.94 -19.67
N GLU A 59 3.77 2.09 -19.03
CA GLU A 59 4.82 3.03 -19.41
C GLU A 59 6.13 2.76 -18.63
N VAL A 60 6.10 1.86 -17.65
CA VAL A 60 7.27 1.47 -16.87
C VAL A 60 8.02 0.35 -17.58
N VAL A 61 9.31 0.56 -17.80
CA VAL A 61 10.23 -0.44 -18.35
C VAL A 61 11.14 -0.92 -17.22
N GLN A 62 11.29 -2.23 -17.08
CA GLN A 62 12.17 -2.85 -16.10
C GLN A 62 13.52 -3.14 -16.75
N GLU A 63 14.60 -2.67 -16.13
CA GLU A 63 15.97 -2.90 -16.56
C GLU A 63 16.77 -3.53 -15.41
N GLU A 64 17.69 -4.43 -15.73
CA GLU A 64 18.57 -5.04 -14.73
C GLU A 64 19.72 -4.08 -14.40
N GLU A 65 19.97 -3.88 -13.11
CA GLU A 65 21.05 -3.03 -12.61
C GLU A 65 21.81 -3.74 -11.48
N ASP A 66 23.13 -3.56 -11.45
CA ASP A 66 23.96 -4.05 -10.35
C ASP A 66 23.70 -3.23 -9.08
N GLY A 67 23.19 -3.91 -8.05
CA GLY A 67 22.85 -3.32 -6.76
C GLY A 67 23.66 -3.85 -5.60
N SER A 68 23.36 -3.35 -4.40
CA SER A 68 23.89 -3.88 -3.14
C SER A 68 22.77 -4.49 -2.32
N MET A 69 23.06 -5.59 -1.63
CA MET A 69 22.14 -6.22 -0.69
C MET A 69 22.56 -5.89 0.75
N TRP A 70 21.74 -5.12 1.45
CA TRP A 70 21.99 -4.67 2.82
C TRP A 70 21.29 -5.59 3.82
N HIS A 71 21.91 -5.81 4.97
CA HIS A 71 21.34 -6.55 6.09
C HIS A 71 21.26 -5.60 7.29
N ILE A 72 20.04 -5.30 7.73
CA ILE A 72 19.74 -4.32 8.77
C ILE A 72 19.10 -5.03 9.96
N ASN A 73 19.60 -4.77 11.17
CA ASN A 73 19.10 -5.38 12.39
C ASN A 73 18.09 -4.48 13.10
N TYR A 74 16.84 -4.96 13.22
CA TYR A 74 15.77 -4.31 13.96
C TYR A 74 15.71 -4.92 15.37
N PRO A 75 16.03 -4.15 16.43
CA PRO A 75 15.99 -4.67 17.79
C PRO A 75 14.56 -5.05 18.19
N LEU A 76 14.42 -6.18 18.87
CA LEU A 76 13.16 -6.55 19.51
C LEU A 76 13.02 -5.72 20.79
N VAL A 77 11.83 -5.13 21.00
CA VAL A 77 11.52 -4.38 22.22
C VAL A 77 11.69 -5.28 23.45
N GLU A 78 11.23 -6.51 23.33
CA GLU A 78 11.46 -7.56 24.31
C GLU A 78 12.26 -8.68 23.65
N PRO A 79 13.42 -9.03 24.21
CA PRO A 79 14.16 -10.19 23.77
C PRO A 79 13.28 -11.44 23.76
N ASP A 80 13.43 -12.24 22.72
CA ASP A 80 12.72 -13.50 22.59
C ASP A 80 13.16 -14.47 23.68
N THR A 81 12.20 -14.96 24.46
CA THR A 81 12.43 -15.91 25.54
C THR A 81 12.58 -17.34 25.05
N VAL A 82 12.15 -17.65 23.81
CA VAL A 82 12.19 -19.01 23.25
C VAL A 82 13.56 -19.31 22.65
N LYS A 83 14.07 -18.43 21.78
CA LYS A 83 15.35 -18.63 21.07
C LYS A 83 16.42 -17.61 21.42
N GLY A 84 16.15 -16.70 22.37
CA GLY A 84 17.14 -15.72 22.84
C GLY A 84 17.47 -14.63 21.81
N LEU A 85 16.59 -14.40 20.83
CA LEU A 85 16.80 -13.37 19.81
C LEU A 85 16.68 -11.98 20.41
N THR A 86 17.60 -11.09 20.06
CA THR A 86 17.60 -9.68 20.47
C THR A 86 17.17 -8.74 19.35
N HIS A 87 17.19 -9.22 18.09
CA HIS A 87 16.86 -8.45 16.90
C HIS A 87 16.43 -9.37 15.75
N LEU A 88 15.75 -8.79 14.76
CA LEU A 88 15.45 -9.40 13.46
C LEU A 88 16.32 -8.75 12.38
N THR A 89 16.95 -9.57 11.55
CA THR A 89 17.72 -9.08 10.40
C THR A 89 16.83 -9.03 9.16
N VAL A 90 16.66 -7.85 8.59
CA VAL A 90 15.95 -7.60 7.34
C VAL A 90 16.97 -7.37 6.23
N ALA A 91 16.79 -8.06 5.12
CA ALA A 91 17.61 -7.90 3.94
C ALA A 91 16.89 -6.99 2.92
N THR A 92 17.51 -5.89 2.49
CA THR A 92 16.91 -4.93 1.53
C THR A 92 17.94 -4.40 0.53
N THR A 93 17.50 -4.08 -0.68
CA THR A 93 18.31 -3.34 -1.67
C THR A 93 18.19 -1.82 -1.50
N ARG A 94 17.24 -1.36 -0.68
CA ARG A 94 16.88 0.04 -0.49
C ARG A 94 16.95 0.43 0.99
N PRO A 95 18.14 0.61 1.57
CA PRO A 95 18.28 0.94 2.99
C PRO A 95 17.64 2.29 3.36
N GLU A 96 17.47 3.21 2.40
CA GLU A 96 16.83 4.50 2.61
C GLU A 96 15.32 4.38 2.90
N THR A 97 14.67 3.28 2.52
CA THR A 97 13.25 3.06 2.83
C THR A 97 13.01 2.66 4.27
N MET A 98 14.05 2.27 5.02
CA MET A 98 13.96 1.91 6.45
C MET A 98 13.24 2.97 7.28
N LEU A 99 13.40 4.25 6.93
CA LEU A 99 12.76 5.36 7.65
C LEU A 99 11.23 5.40 7.49
N GLY A 100 10.70 4.74 6.46
CA GLY A 100 9.27 4.59 6.20
C GLY A 100 8.70 3.25 6.68
N ASP A 101 9.49 2.40 7.32
CA ASP A 101 9.04 1.09 7.76
C ASP A 101 8.04 1.21 8.91
N VAL A 102 6.93 0.49 8.78
CA VAL A 102 5.85 0.44 9.79
C VAL A 102 5.79 -0.92 10.47
N ALA A 103 6.22 -1.98 9.78
CA ALA A 103 6.19 -3.35 10.30
C ALA A 103 7.27 -4.21 9.64
N VAL A 104 7.72 -5.25 10.36
CA VAL A 104 8.52 -6.34 9.82
C VAL A 104 7.61 -7.54 9.59
N MET A 105 7.72 -8.16 8.42
CA MET A 105 6.86 -9.27 8.00
C MET A 105 7.64 -10.58 8.07
N ILE A 106 7.02 -11.59 8.66
CA ILE A 106 7.57 -12.95 8.79
C ILE A 106 6.60 -13.88 8.07
N ASN A 107 7.14 -14.84 7.31
CA ASN A 107 6.32 -15.87 6.69
C ASN A 107 5.72 -16.77 7.80
N PRO A 108 4.39 -16.99 7.84
CA PRO A 108 3.75 -17.83 8.86
C PRO A 108 4.17 -19.31 8.84
N ASP A 109 4.79 -19.79 7.77
CA ASP A 109 5.34 -21.15 7.68
C ASP A 109 6.82 -21.23 8.10
N ASP A 110 7.44 -20.10 8.46
CA ASP A 110 8.85 -20.06 8.86
C ASP A 110 9.02 -20.43 10.34
N GLU A 111 9.25 -21.72 10.60
CA GLU A 111 9.51 -22.28 11.93
C GLU A 111 10.63 -21.56 12.72
N ARG A 112 11.51 -20.82 12.03
CA ARG A 112 12.57 -20.05 12.69
C ARG A 112 12.00 -18.91 13.52
N PHE A 113 10.91 -18.29 13.07
CA PHE A 113 10.38 -17.03 13.60
C PHE A 113 8.88 -17.05 13.93
N ASN A 114 8.16 -18.13 13.63
CA ASN A 114 6.71 -18.25 13.90
C ASN A 114 6.29 -17.93 15.33
N HIS A 115 7.15 -18.21 16.31
CA HIS A 115 6.89 -17.90 17.72
C HIS A 115 6.90 -16.40 18.03
N LEU A 116 7.40 -15.55 17.12
CA LEU A 116 7.35 -14.09 17.23
C LEU A 116 6.07 -13.48 16.65
N VAL A 117 5.39 -14.19 15.74
CA VAL A 117 4.20 -13.69 15.02
C VAL A 117 2.97 -13.63 15.91
N ALA A 118 2.91 -14.48 16.95
CA ALA A 118 1.77 -14.58 17.86
C ALA A 118 2.23 -14.56 19.31
N LYS A 119 2.58 -13.38 19.84
CA LYS A 119 2.60 -13.18 21.29
C LYS A 119 1.15 -12.98 21.75
N LEU A 120 0.54 -14.03 22.28
CA LEU A 120 -0.72 -13.95 23.01
C LEU A 120 -0.42 -13.35 24.39
N GLU A 121 -0.98 -12.17 24.67
CA GLU A 121 -0.85 -11.52 25.99
C GLU A 121 -1.65 -12.26 27.06
N ASP A 122 -2.87 -12.70 26.71
CA ASP A 122 -3.76 -13.45 27.59
C ASP A 122 -4.66 -14.41 26.78
N VAL A 123 -5.15 -15.46 27.44
CA VAL A 123 -6.10 -16.42 26.87
C VAL A 123 -7.23 -16.65 27.87
N ALA A 124 -8.43 -16.19 27.52
CA ALA A 124 -9.63 -16.42 28.31
C ALA A 124 -10.55 -17.45 27.64
N ILE A 125 -10.99 -18.45 28.40
CA ILE A 125 -12.02 -19.40 27.96
C ILE A 125 -13.37 -18.79 28.31
N VAL A 126 -14.21 -18.55 27.28
CA VAL A 126 -15.56 -18.02 27.42
C VAL A 126 -16.58 -19.02 26.90
N ALA A 127 -17.78 -19.06 27.51
CA ALA A 127 -18.86 -19.92 27.06
C ALA A 127 -19.44 -19.48 25.70
N GLU A 128 -19.42 -18.17 25.44
CA GLU A 128 -19.87 -17.56 24.20
C GLU A 128 -18.85 -16.49 23.76
N LEU A 129 -18.56 -16.47 22.45
CA LEU A 129 -17.68 -15.46 21.86
C LEU A 129 -18.44 -14.12 21.71
N PRO A 130 -17.79 -12.97 21.99
CA PRO A 130 -18.41 -11.66 21.78
C PRO A 130 -18.66 -11.42 20.28
N GLU A 131 -19.76 -10.72 19.96
CA GLU A 131 -20.00 -10.23 18.60
C GLU A 131 -19.04 -9.07 18.31
N ALA A 132 -17.95 -9.36 17.58
CA ALA A 132 -17.05 -8.34 17.05
C ALA A 132 -16.49 -8.74 15.67
N ASP A 133 -16.11 -7.74 14.87
CA ASP A 133 -15.39 -7.91 13.60
C ASP A 133 -13.93 -8.31 13.88
N ALA A 134 -13.74 -9.55 14.32
CA ALA A 134 -12.42 -10.11 14.56
C ALA A 134 -12.27 -11.48 13.88
N PRO A 135 -11.07 -11.83 13.40
CA PRO A 135 -10.86 -13.12 12.76
C PRO A 135 -11.07 -14.26 13.77
N VAL A 136 -11.97 -15.19 13.41
CA VAL A 136 -12.27 -16.41 14.17
C VAL A 136 -11.73 -17.61 13.40
N MET A 137 -10.91 -18.42 14.06
CA MET A 137 -10.41 -19.69 13.55
C MET A 137 -11.14 -20.86 14.23
N LEU A 138 -11.46 -21.90 13.45
CA LEU A 138 -12.05 -23.13 13.95
C LEU A 138 -10.96 -24.20 14.10
N ALA A 139 -10.80 -24.75 15.30
CA ALA A 139 -9.85 -25.83 15.60
C ALA A 139 -10.58 -26.99 16.29
N GLY A 140 -11.09 -27.94 15.49
CA GLY A 140 -11.96 -29.01 15.99
C GLY A 140 -13.27 -28.46 16.53
N ASP A 141 -13.61 -28.79 17.78
CA ASP A 141 -14.81 -28.29 18.47
C ASP A 141 -14.63 -26.89 19.08
N PHE A 142 -13.41 -26.33 19.02
CA PHE A 142 -13.10 -25.02 19.59
C PHE A 142 -13.16 -23.90 18.56
N LYS A 143 -13.74 -22.77 18.97
CA LYS A 143 -13.66 -21.50 18.23
C LYS A 143 -12.65 -20.59 18.90
N LEU A 144 -11.61 -20.19 18.18
CA LEU A 144 -10.57 -19.30 18.67
C LEU A 144 -10.75 -17.93 18.00
N MET A 145 -11.05 -16.91 18.80
CA MET A 145 -11.23 -15.54 18.34
C MET A 145 -10.02 -14.70 18.75
N LEU A 146 -9.36 -14.05 17.78
CA LEU A 146 -8.32 -13.07 18.08
C LEU A 146 -8.97 -11.78 18.57
N LYS A 147 -8.95 -11.54 19.88
CA LYS A 147 -9.47 -10.31 20.46
C LYS A 147 -8.45 -9.18 20.24
N VAL A 148 -8.57 -8.49 19.11
CA VAL A 148 -7.79 -7.27 18.86
C VAL A 148 -8.54 -6.09 19.50
N GLU A 149 -8.15 -5.72 20.72
CA GLU A 149 -8.69 -4.52 21.37
C GLU A 149 -8.04 -3.27 20.75
N ILE A 150 -8.68 -2.71 19.73
CA ILE A 150 -8.35 -1.37 19.25
C ILE A 150 -9.23 -0.39 20.01
N ASP A 151 -8.63 0.48 20.84
CA ASP A 151 -9.33 1.65 21.35
C ASP A 151 -9.59 2.61 20.18
N VAL A 152 -10.76 2.46 19.58
CA VAL A 152 -11.18 3.22 18.39
C VAL A 152 -11.19 4.73 18.68
N ALA A 153 -11.42 5.16 19.91
CA ALA A 153 -11.43 6.57 20.28
C ALA A 153 -10.01 7.12 20.34
N ALA A 154 -9.10 6.41 21.02
CA ALA A 154 -7.69 6.79 21.09
C ALA A 154 -7.02 6.76 19.71
N GLU A 155 -7.33 5.75 18.89
CA GLU A 155 -6.75 5.61 17.55
C GLU A 155 -7.28 6.67 16.59
N LYS A 156 -8.57 7.03 16.67
CA LYS A 156 -9.11 8.18 15.91
C LYS A 156 -8.46 9.49 16.33
N GLU A 157 -8.19 9.70 17.61
CA GLU A 157 -7.51 10.91 18.09
C GLU A 157 -6.05 10.97 17.58
N ARG A 158 -5.33 9.84 17.63
CA ARG A 158 -3.97 9.71 17.09
C ARG A 158 -3.94 10.01 15.60
N LEU A 159 -4.79 9.36 14.81
CA LEU A 159 -4.90 9.58 13.37
C LEU A 159 -5.30 11.03 13.05
N GLY A 160 -6.17 11.64 13.84
CA GLY A 160 -6.51 13.06 13.71
C GLY A 160 -5.31 13.99 13.91
N LYS A 161 -4.48 13.73 14.93
CA LYS A 161 -3.23 14.46 15.17
C LYS A 161 -2.24 14.28 14.01
N GLU A 162 -2.10 13.05 13.51
CA GLU A 162 -1.22 12.73 12.38
C GLU A 162 -1.68 13.44 11.08
N ILE A 163 -2.99 13.45 10.81
CA ILE A 163 -3.59 14.15 9.67
C ILE A 163 -3.32 15.66 9.78
N ALA A 164 -3.53 16.24 10.96
CA ALA A 164 -3.29 17.67 11.18
C ALA A 164 -1.79 18.04 10.99
N ARG A 165 -0.88 17.18 11.49
CA ARG A 165 0.57 17.35 11.28
C ARG A 165 0.92 17.32 9.79
N LEU A 166 0.46 16.30 9.08
CA LEU A 166 0.72 16.12 7.65
C LEU A 166 0.11 17.26 6.81
N GLN A 167 -1.09 17.75 7.16
CA GLN A 167 -1.68 18.92 6.52
C GLN A 167 -0.83 20.19 6.75
N GLY A 168 -0.27 20.37 7.95
CA GLY A 168 0.64 21.47 8.25
C GLY A 168 1.96 21.40 7.47
N GLU A 169 2.50 20.21 7.27
CA GLU A 169 3.69 19.99 6.44
C GLU A 169 3.41 20.26 4.96
N ILE A 170 2.26 19.80 4.43
CA ILE A 170 1.81 20.09 3.06
C ILE A 170 1.62 21.60 2.85
N ALA A 171 1.07 22.32 3.84
CA ALA A 171 0.87 23.77 3.75
C ALA A 171 2.18 24.58 3.78
N LYS A 172 3.27 24.03 4.31
CA LYS A 172 4.60 24.68 4.30
C LYS A 172 5.38 24.40 3.01
N ALA A 173 5.02 23.34 2.30
CA ALA A 173 5.67 22.92 1.07
C ALA A 173 5.06 23.55 -0.20
N ASN A 174 3.86 24.13 -0.09
CA ASN A 174 3.22 24.95 -1.13
C ASN A 174 3.40 26.44 -0.82
#